data_AF-F9YAD7-F1
#
_entry.id   AF-F9YAD7-F1
#
_cell.length_a   1.000
_cell.length_b   1.000
_cell.length_c   1.000
_cell.angle_alpha   90.00
_cell.angle_beta   90.00
_cell.angle_gamma   90.00
#
_symmetry.space_group_name_H-M   'P 1'
#
loop_
_entity.id
_entity.type
_entity.pdbx_description
1 polymer ?
#
loop_
_entity_poly.entity_id
_entity_poly.type
_entity_poly.pdbx_seq_one_letter_code
_entity_poly.pdbx_strand_id
1 'polypeptide(L)'
;MSNVLADLLSEVSDAEEISKAASAALVKAQEELTWFDAFDQAEVRAKIEALNEDLGVLAGTIAGLVAEEALEQERYKELRSEAGSILNPLNWFNKEKKESRAVARDQRGNRDATRDQLRDQRLVESRLQAEKREQQEHLKRFEAFDRPKQVKLLKSLEIDADKTRLHAEALRALYESAKKLTAGALAEFEVLSDKLKPLQDRLSRATTAVANLAAEKDQTQCDVLEERAKEQFGTVDLQQVISGCQAEMRSLEDQLAGVEARISETVLTMRKKLDLPVVQKKT
;
A
#
# COMPACT_ATOMS: atom_id res chain seq x y z
N MET A 1 -23.29 15.13 14.05
CA MET A 1 -22.63 15.05 15.37
C MET A 1 -21.13 15.02 15.17
N SER A 2 -20.43 16.03 15.68
CA SER A 2 -18.98 16.15 15.58
C SER A 2 -18.38 15.54 16.85
N ASN A 3 -18.02 14.26 16.80
CA ASN A 3 -17.42 13.60 17.96
C ASN A 3 -15.99 14.14 18.17
N VAL A 4 -15.85 15.16 19.02
CA VAL A 4 -14.60 15.91 19.25
C VAL A 4 -13.42 15.01 19.62
N LEU A 5 -13.67 13.90 20.31
CA LEU A 5 -12.63 12.92 20.63
C LEU A 5 -12.26 12.04 19.43
N ALA A 6 -13.20 11.76 18.53
CA ALA A 6 -12.92 11.06 17.29
C ALA A 6 -12.11 11.95 16.33
N ASP A 7 -12.47 13.24 16.23
CA ASP A 7 -11.70 14.23 15.46
C ASP A 7 -10.26 14.34 16.02
N LEU A 8 -10.12 14.39 17.34
CA LEU A 8 -8.81 14.42 17.98
C LEU A 8 -8.01 13.13 17.76
N LEU A 9 -8.66 11.95 17.80
CA LEU A 9 -8.00 10.68 17.49
C LEU A 9 -7.51 10.64 16.04
N SER A 10 -8.30 11.18 15.10
CA SER A 10 -7.88 11.33 13.70
C SER A 10 -6.64 12.21 13.59
N GLU A 11 -6.62 13.36 14.27
CA GLU A 11 -5.44 14.25 14.28
C GLU A 11 -4.19 13.56 14.85
N VAL A 12 -4.34 12.73 15.89
CA VAL A 12 -3.23 11.92 16.43
C VAL A 12 -2.72 10.94 15.38
N SER A 13 -3.62 10.23 14.69
CA SER A 13 -3.26 9.28 13.63
C SER A 13 -2.50 9.98 12.50
N ASP A 14 -3.01 11.10 12.01
CA ASP A 14 -2.39 11.88 10.94
C ASP A 14 -0.99 12.36 11.35
N ALA A 15 -0.84 12.85 12.59
CA ALA A 15 0.45 13.29 13.11
C ALA A 15 1.45 12.14 13.27
N GLU A 16 1.01 10.96 13.70
CA GLU A 16 1.85 9.76 13.78
C GLU A 16 2.29 9.27 12.38
N GLU A 17 1.41 9.34 11.37
CA GLU A 17 1.77 9.03 9.99
C GLU A 17 2.79 10.01 9.42
N ILE A 18 2.61 11.31 9.64
CA ILE A 18 3.57 12.35 9.24
C ILE A 18 4.93 12.12 9.92
N SER A 19 4.93 11.81 11.22
CA SER A 19 6.16 11.50 11.99
C SER A 19 6.88 10.26 11.43
N LYS A 20 6.14 9.19 11.09
CA LYS A 20 6.70 7.99 10.45
C LYS A 20 7.30 8.31 9.08
N ALA A 21 6.61 9.11 8.26
CA ALA A 21 7.09 9.50 6.95
C ALA A 21 8.36 10.35 7.03
N ALA A 22 8.42 11.31 7.97
CA ALA A 22 9.60 12.14 8.22
C ALA A 22 10.79 11.29 8.69
N SER A 23 10.57 10.36 9.61
CA SER A 23 11.60 9.41 10.08
C SER A 23 12.12 8.51 8.95
N ALA A 24 11.23 8.01 8.10
CA ALA A 24 11.62 7.19 6.94
C ALA A 24 12.45 7.99 5.91
N ALA A 25 12.10 9.26 5.69
CA ALA A 25 12.87 10.15 4.82
C ALA A 25 14.28 10.42 5.40
N LEU A 26 14.37 10.63 6.71
CA LEU A 26 15.65 10.78 7.41
C LEU A 26 16.53 9.54 7.26
N VAL A 27 15.98 8.34 7.51
CA VAL A 27 16.71 7.07 7.35
C VAL A 27 17.23 6.92 5.92
N LYS A 28 16.39 7.15 4.91
CA LYS A 28 16.82 7.06 3.50
C LYS A 28 17.94 8.05 3.16
N ALA A 29 17.85 9.29 3.64
CA ALA A 29 18.88 10.29 3.41
C ALA A 29 20.20 9.90 4.09
N GLN A 30 20.14 9.29 5.27
CA GLN A 30 21.29 8.77 6.01
C GLN A 30 21.90 7.54 5.31
N GLU A 31 21.09 6.60 4.85
CA GLU A 31 21.51 5.44 4.05
C GLU A 31 22.23 5.85 2.75
N GLU A 32 21.76 6.92 2.11
CA GLU A 32 22.41 7.43 0.91
C GLU A 32 23.79 8.04 1.20
N LEU A 33 23.93 8.75 2.32
CA LEU A 33 25.22 9.27 2.77
C LEU A 33 26.18 8.14 3.18
N THR A 34 25.69 7.12 3.89
CA THR A 34 26.54 5.97 4.28
C THR A 34 26.97 5.17 3.07
N TRP A 35 26.08 4.97 2.10
CA TRP A 35 26.43 4.35 0.82
C TRP A 35 27.53 5.15 0.10
N PHE A 36 27.40 6.47 0.02
CA PHE A 36 28.39 7.32 -0.63
C PHE A 36 29.74 7.30 0.10
N ASP A 37 29.74 7.42 1.43
CA ASP A 37 30.96 7.44 2.24
C ASP A 37 31.70 6.08 2.21
N ALA A 38 30.98 4.98 1.98
CA ALA A 38 31.54 3.64 1.81
C ALA A 38 31.88 3.29 0.34
N PHE A 39 31.53 4.14 -0.63
CA PHE A 39 31.70 3.82 -2.04
C PHE A 39 33.16 3.95 -2.49
N ASP A 40 33.76 2.82 -2.88
CA ASP A 40 35.11 2.81 -3.46
C ASP A 40 35.05 2.96 -4.99
N GLN A 41 35.28 4.19 -5.45
CA GLN A 41 35.31 4.49 -6.88
C GLN A 41 36.43 3.75 -7.62
N ALA A 42 37.58 3.53 -6.98
CA ALA A 42 38.72 2.87 -7.61
C ALA A 42 38.42 1.38 -7.83
N GLU A 43 37.81 0.71 -6.85
CA GLU A 43 37.37 -0.67 -6.97
C GLU A 43 36.34 -0.85 -8.10
N VAL A 44 35.33 0.03 -8.16
CA VAL A 44 34.29 -0.04 -9.21
C VAL A 44 34.87 0.20 -10.59
N ARG A 45 35.81 1.14 -10.74
CA ARG A 45 36.51 1.37 -12.02
C ARG A 45 37.35 0.16 -12.43
N ALA A 46 38.10 -0.44 -11.50
CA ALA A 46 38.87 -1.66 -11.76
C ALA A 46 37.97 -2.84 -12.17
N LYS A 47 36.80 -3.00 -11.54
CA LYS A 47 35.80 -4.00 -11.92
C LYS A 47 35.26 -3.77 -13.33
N ILE A 48 34.96 -2.52 -13.71
CA ILE A 48 34.50 -2.19 -15.07
C ILE A 48 35.60 -2.50 -16.11
N GLU A 49 36.85 -2.21 -15.79
CA GLU A 49 38.00 -2.53 -16.65
C GLU A 49 38.14 -4.04 -16.85
N ALA A 50 38.12 -4.83 -15.76
CA ALA A 50 38.15 -6.30 -15.84
C ALA A 50 36.97 -6.85 -16.67
N LEU A 51 35.75 -6.34 -16.47
CA LEU A 51 34.59 -6.75 -17.26
C LEU A 51 34.72 -6.38 -18.75
N ASN A 52 35.41 -5.29 -19.09
CA ASN A 52 35.70 -4.95 -20.49
C ASN A 52 36.68 -5.95 -21.12
N GLU A 53 37.71 -6.34 -20.38
CA GLU A 53 38.68 -7.35 -20.83
C GLU A 53 37.99 -8.70 -21.05
N ASP A 54 37.20 -9.16 -20.07
CA ASP A 54 36.45 -10.42 -20.15
C ASP A 54 35.46 -10.42 -21.33
N LEU A 55 34.69 -9.35 -21.51
CA LEU A 55 33.80 -9.19 -22.66
C LEU A 55 34.57 -9.17 -23.99
N GLY A 56 35.77 -8.60 -24.01
CA GLY A 56 36.64 -8.59 -25.19
C GLY A 56 37.12 -10.00 -25.57
N VAL A 57 37.57 -10.78 -24.59
CA VAL A 57 37.95 -12.18 -24.78
C VAL A 57 36.76 -13.00 -25.27
N LEU A 58 35.62 -12.86 -24.59
CA LEU A 58 34.40 -13.60 -24.91
C LEU A 58 33.85 -13.26 -26.30
N ALA A 59 33.94 -12.00 -26.73
CA ALA A 59 33.59 -11.60 -28.09
C ALA A 59 34.46 -12.31 -29.13
N GLY A 60 35.76 -12.47 -28.87
CA GLY A 60 36.67 -13.26 -29.70
C GLY A 60 36.28 -14.75 -29.75
N THR A 61 35.96 -15.35 -28.59
CA THR A 61 35.48 -16.74 -28.51
C THR A 61 34.17 -16.94 -29.27
N ILE A 62 33.21 -16.05 -29.10
CA ILE A 62 31.92 -16.10 -29.81
C ILE A 62 32.14 -15.96 -31.31
N ALA A 63 33.00 -15.03 -31.76
CA ALA A 63 33.31 -14.87 -33.17
C ALA A 63 33.95 -16.14 -33.76
N GLY A 64 34.85 -16.79 -33.02
CA GLY A 64 35.43 -18.08 -33.39
C GLY A 64 34.39 -19.19 -33.51
N LEU A 65 33.52 -19.36 -32.51
CA LEU A 65 32.46 -20.35 -32.51
C LEU A 65 31.42 -20.12 -33.61
N VAL A 66 31.11 -18.87 -33.95
CA VAL A 66 30.23 -18.52 -35.07
C VAL A 66 30.86 -18.95 -36.41
N ALA A 67 32.16 -18.70 -36.60
CA ALA A 67 32.87 -19.14 -37.79
C ALA A 67 32.94 -20.67 -37.87
N GLU A 68 33.20 -21.35 -36.74
CA GLU A 68 33.21 -22.80 -36.66
C GLU A 68 31.82 -23.41 -36.94
N GLU A 69 30.74 -22.88 -36.36
CA GLU A 69 29.38 -23.33 -36.64
C GLU A 69 29.04 -23.22 -38.13
N ALA A 70 29.46 -22.12 -38.78
CA ALA A 70 29.26 -21.93 -40.22
C ALA A 70 30.01 -22.98 -41.06
N LEU A 71 31.28 -23.24 -40.74
CA LEU A 71 32.08 -24.28 -41.41
C LEU A 71 31.48 -25.67 -41.19
N GLU A 72 31.12 -26.01 -39.95
CA GLU A 72 30.50 -27.29 -39.59
C GLU A 72 29.14 -27.47 -40.28
N GLN A 73 28.38 -26.38 -40.46
CA GLN A 73 27.12 -26.37 -41.19
C GLN A 73 27.31 -26.60 -42.69
N GLU A 74 28.32 -26.00 -43.32
CA GLU A 74 28.66 -26.23 -44.73
C GLU A 74 29.11 -27.68 -44.95
N ARG A 75 30.05 -28.16 -44.14
CA ARG A 75 30.53 -29.55 -44.19
C ARG A 75 29.42 -30.57 -43.98
N TYR A 76 28.48 -30.29 -43.07
CA TYR A 76 27.30 -31.13 -42.90
C TYR A 76 26.39 -31.16 -44.14
N LYS A 77 26.21 -30.02 -44.84
CA LYS A 77 25.42 -29.97 -46.09
C LYS A 77 26.06 -30.81 -47.19
N GLU A 78 27.38 -30.72 -47.35
CA GLU A 78 28.15 -31.50 -48.32
C GLU A 78 28.01 -33.00 -48.05
N LEU A 79 28.33 -33.44 -46.83
CA LEU A 79 28.22 -34.86 -46.42
C LEU A 79 26.79 -35.39 -46.55
N ARG A 80 25.78 -34.57 -46.25
CA ARG A 80 24.37 -34.94 -46.43
C ARG A 80 24.03 -35.13 -47.91
N SER A 81 24.57 -34.30 -48.80
CA SER A 81 24.38 -34.43 -50.25
C SER A 81 25.04 -35.70 -50.80
N GLU A 82 26.24 -36.02 -50.33
CA GLU A 82 26.99 -37.24 -50.69
C GLU A 82 26.33 -38.53 -50.17
N ALA A 83 25.76 -38.49 -48.97
CA ALA A 83 25.04 -39.60 -48.36
C ALA A 83 23.75 -40.00 -49.14
N GLY A 84 23.33 -39.19 -50.11
CA GLY A 84 22.22 -39.47 -51.01
C GLY A 84 20.84 -39.11 -50.43
N SER A 85 19.83 -39.05 -51.31
CA SER A 85 18.47 -38.68 -50.92
C SER A 85 17.88 -39.67 -49.91
N ILE A 86 17.42 -39.14 -48.78
CA ILE A 86 16.68 -39.87 -47.71
C ILE A 86 15.39 -40.50 -48.28
N LEU A 87 14.88 -39.99 -49.41
CA LEU A 87 13.64 -40.43 -50.05
C LEU A 87 13.82 -41.65 -50.98
N ASN A 88 15.05 -42.15 -51.20
CA ASN A 88 15.26 -43.37 -51.98
C ASN A 88 15.66 -44.56 -51.07
N PRO A 89 14.74 -45.50 -50.79
CA PRO A 89 14.99 -46.63 -49.89
C PRO A 89 16.04 -47.63 -50.43
N LEU A 90 16.36 -47.62 -51.72
CA LEU A 90 17.46 -48.45 -52.27
C LEU A 90 18.83 -48.01 -51.76
N ASN A 91 18.98 -46.71 -51.42
CA ASN A 91 20.23 -46.18 -50.86
C ASN A 91 20.44 -46.61 -49.40
N TRP A 92 19.42 -47.14 -48.71
CA TRP A 92 19.55 -47.59 -47.33
C TRP A 92 20.37 -48.89 -47.19
N PHE A 93 20.32 -49.75 -48.19
CA PHE A 93 20.99 -51.05 -48.19
C PHE A 93 22.40 -51.02 -48.83
N ASN A 94 22.78 -49.92 -49.48
CA ASN A 94 24.15 -49.74 -49.97
C ASN A 94 25.11 -49.48 -48.79
N LYS A 95 26.11 -50.35 -48.64
CA LYS A 95 27.12 -50.32 -47.57
C LYS A 95 27.92 -49.01 -47.57
N GLU A 96 28.32 -48.52 -48.74
CA GLU A 96 29.06 -47.25 -48.88
C GLU A 96 28.21 -46.06 -48.44
N LYS A 97 26.92 -46.03 -48.81
CA LYS A 97 25.99 -44.98 -48.37
C LYS A 97 25.63 -45.08 -46.88
N LYS A 98 25.77 -46.26 -46.26
CA LYS A 98 25.58 -46.43 -44.82
C LYS A 98 26.71 -45.76 -44.03
N GLU A 99 27.95 -45.88 -44.51
CA GLU A 99 29.12 -45.22 -43.92
C GLU A 99 29.04 -43.69 -44.08
N SER A 100 28.69 -43.18 -45.27
CA SER A 100 28.49 -41.73 -45.47
C SER A 100 27.40 -41.13 -44.58
N ARG A 101 26.31 -41.88 -44.31
CA ARG A 101 25.26 -41.44 -43.37
C ARG A 101 25.73 -41.41 -41.92
N ALA A 102 26.57 -42.35 -41.51
CA ALA A 102 27.16 -42.35 -40.17
C ALA A 102 28.06 -41.12 -39.98
N VAL A 103 28.93 -40.83 -40.95
CA VAL A 103 29.78 -39.63 -40.94
C VAL A 103 28.96 -38.34 -40.90
N ALA A 104 27.89 -38.24 -41.69
CA ALA A 104 26.98 -37.08 -41.65
C ALA A 104 26.27 -36.95 -40.28
N ARG A 105 25.94 -38.07 -39.62
CA ARG A 105 25.34 -38.06 -38.28
C ARG A 105 26.33 -37.57 -37.22
N ASP A 106 27.57 -38.02 -37.27
CA ASP A 106 28.63 -37.59 -36.35
C ASP A 106 28.93 -36.10 -36.55
N GLN A 107 29.01 -35.64 -37.81
CA GLN A 107 29.16 -34.22 -38.15
C GLN A 107 28.01 -33.34 -37.64
N ARG A 108 26.77 -33.87 -37.64
CA ARG A 108 25.63 -33.18 -37.02
C ARG A 108 25.83 -33.02 -35.51
N GLY A 109 26.36 -34.04 -34.85
CA GLY A 109 26.69 -34.01 -33.43
C GLY A 109 27.71 -32.92 -33.10
N ASN A 110 28.76 -32.79 -33.90
CA ASN A 110 29.78 -31.74 -33.75
C ASN A 110 29.17 -30.33 -33.91
N ARG A 111 28.41 -30.10 -34.99
CA ARG A 111 27.72 -28.82 -35.21
C ARG A 111 26.77 -28.47 -34.06
N ASP A 112 25.96 -29.43 -33.61
CA ASP A 112 25.01 -29.21 -32.53
C ASP A 112 25.77 -28.90 -31.21
N ALA A 113 26.93 -29.53 -30.96
CA ALA A 113 27.80 -29.19 -29.84
C ALA A 113 28.41 -27.78 -29.93
N THR A 114 28.93 -27.37 -31.09
CA THR A 114 29.43 -25.99 -31.31
C THR A 114 28.32 -24.96 -31.10
N ARG A 115 27.08 -25.27 -31.55
CA ARG A 115 25.91 -24.42 -31.36
C ARG A 115 25.51 -24.29 -29.89
N ASP A 116 25.56 -25.38 -29.12
CA ASP A 116 25.28 -25.35 -27.69
C ASP A 116 26.36 -24.54 -26.94
N GLN A 117 27.63 -24.72 -27.29
CA GLN A 117 28.71 -23.88 -26.75
C GLN A 117 28.51 -22.39 -27.08
N LEU A 118 28.13 -22.05 -28.31
CA LEU A 118 27.83 -20.67 -28.70
C LEU A 118 26.68 -20.07 -27.88
N ARG A 119 25.64 -20.87 -27.63
CA ARG A 119 24.51 -20.46 -26.78
C ARG A 119 24.98 -20.17 -25.36
N ASP A 120 25.79 -21.05 -24.78
CA ASP A 120 26.30 -20.89 -23.43
C ASP A 120 27.20 -19.65 -23.31
N GLN A 121 28.10 -19.42 -24.27
CA GLN A 121 28.94 -18.22 -24.29
C GLN A 121 28.10 -16.94 -24.40
N ARG A 122 27.04 -16.91 -25.21
CA ARG A 122 26.12 -15.75 -25.28
C ARG A 122 25.35 -15.50 -23.99
N LEU A 123 25.05 -16.54 -23.21
CA LEU A 123 24.44 -16.37 -21.89
C LEU A 123 25.42 -15.72 -20.91
N VAL A 124 26.69 -16.16 -20.94
CA VAL A 124 27.77 -15.52 -20.16
C VAL A 124 27.95 -14.07 -20.59
N GLU A 125 27.97 -13.78 -21.89
CA GLU A 125 28.05 -12.42 -22.43
C GLU A 125 26.94 -11.52 -21.86
N SER A 126 25.70 -11.99 -21.93
CA SER A 126 24.54 -11.25 -21.44
C SER A 126 24.65 -10.95 -19.94
N ARG A 127 25.16 -11.89 -19.15
CA ARG A 127 25.35 -11.71 -17.70
C ARG A 127 26.44 -10.67 -17.43
N LEU A 128 27.60 -10.78 -18.07
CA LEU A 128 28.72 -9.84 -17.88
C LEU A 128 28.35 -8.43 -18.37
N GLN A 129 27.58 -8.31 -19.46
CA GLN A 129 27.05 -7.02 -19.91
C GLN A 129 26.08 -6.41 -18.88
N ALA A 130 25.24 -7.21 -18.23
CA ALA A 130 24.34 -6.72 -17.18
C ALA A 130 25.12 -6.24 -15.95
N GLU A 131 26.09 -7.02 -15.49
CA GLU A 131 26.96 -6.65 -14.37
C GLU A 131 27.76 -5.37 -14.65
N LYS A 132 28.29 -5.24 -15.88
CA LYS A 132 28.97 -4.00 -16.31
C LYS A 132 28.03 -2.80 -16.28
N ARG A 133 26.77 -2.94 -16.72
CA ARG A 133 25.78 -1.85 -16.67
C ARG A 133 25.48 -1.43 -15.23
N GLU A 134 25.32 -2.38 -14.33
CA GLU A 134 25.10 -2.13 -12.89
C GLU A 134 26.28 -1.34 -12.28
N GLN A 135 27.52 -1.76 -12.54
CA GLN A 135 28.71 -1.04 -12.06
C GLN A 135 28.79 0.39 -12.64
N GLN A 136 28.42 0.57 -13.92
CA GLN A 136 28.35 1.89 -14.55
C GLN A 136 27.25 2.77 -13.95
N GLU A 137 26.10 2.20 -13.57
CA GLU A 137 25.03 2.92 -12.90
C GLU A 137 25.45 3.37 -11.50
N HIS A 138 26.14 2.52 -10.74
CA HIS A 138 26.72 2.90 -9.45
C HIS A 138 27.72 4.05 -9.58
N LEU A 139 28.63 3.99 -10.57
CA LEU A 139 29.59 5.06 -10.82
C LEU A 139 28.90 6.38 -11.19
N LYS A 140 27.89 6.33 -12.07
CA LYS A 140 27.09 7.52 -12.44
C LYS A 140 26.34 8.10 -11.25
N ARG A 141 25.76 7.24 -10.41
CA ARG A 141 25.08 7.67 -9.17
C ARG A 141 26.05 8.39 -8.23
N PHE A 142 27.24 7.85 -8.04
CA PHE A 142 28.29 8.46 -7.23
C PHE A 142 28.74 9.81 -7.80
N GLU A 143 28.98 9.89 -9.12
CA GLU A 143 29.43 11.12 -9.79
C GLU A 143 28.36 12.23 -9.79
N ALA A 144 27.07 11.85 -9.78
CA ALA A 144 25.96 12.78 -9.67
C ALA A 144 25.67 13.23 -8.22
N PHE A 145 26.28 12.59 -7.21
CA PHE A 145 25.99 12.86 -5.81
C PHE A 145 26.61 14.16 -5.32
N ASP A 146 25.77 15.06 -4.80
CA ASP A 146 26.20 16.33 -4.21
C ASP A 146 26.18 16.22 -2.68
N ARG A 147 27.32 15.80 -2.11
CA ARG A 147 27.47 15.61 -0.65
C ARG A 147 27.12 16.86 0.16
N PRO A 148 27.60 18.08 -0.17
CA PRO A 148 27.19 19.29 0.55
C PRO A 148 25.67 19.53 0.56
N LYS A 149 24.97 19.28 -0.55
CA LYS A 149 23.51 19.38 -0.59
C LYS A 149 22.85 18.32 0.26
N GLN A 150 23.31 17.07 0.20
CA GLN A 150 22.72 15.98 0.97
C GLN A 150 22.90 16.18 2.49
N VAL A 151 24.06 16.66 2.94
CA VAL A 151 24.29 16.98 4.36
C VAL A 151 23.37 18.10 4.84
N LYS A 152 23.12 19.13 4.00
CA LYS A 152 22.15 20.19 4.34
C LYS A 152 20.72 19.63 4.42
N LEU A 153 20.34 18.75 3.49
CA LEU A 153 19.04 18.09 3.50
C LEU A 153 18.85 17.23 4.74
N LEU A 154 19.87 16.45 5.13
CA LEU A 154 19.84 15.63 6.34
C LEU A 154 19.54 16.48 7.57
N LYS A 155 20.27 17.60 7.75
CA LYS A 155 20.02 18.52 8.88
C LYS A 155 18.60 19.07 8.89
N SER A 156 18.03 19.42 7.74
CA SER A 156 16.62 19.85 7.69
C SER A 156 15.67 18.71 8.04
N LEU A 157 15.92 17.50 7.56
CA LEU A 157 15.10 16.33 7.86
C LEU A 157 15.18 15.92 9.32
N GLU A 158 16.33 16.05 9.98
CA GLU A 158 16.49 15.83 11.42
C GLU A 158 15.59 16.79 12.21
N ILE A 159 15.64 18.08 11.89
CA ILE A 159 14.80 19.11 12.52
C ILE A 159 13.31 18.81 12.30
N ASP A 160 12.93 18.45 11.07
CA ASP A 160 11.54 18.14 10.75
C ASP A 160 11.05 16.85 11.41
N ALA A 161 11.88 15.81 11.47
CA ALA A 161 11.58 14.56 12.16
C ALA A 161 11.41 14.79 13.67
N ASP A 162 12.28 15.57 14.30
CA ASP A 162 12.15 15.91 15.71
C ASP A 162 10.89 16.75 15.98
N LYS A 163 10.62 17.75 15.13
CA LYS A 163 9.43 18.59 15.27
C LYS A 163 8.13 17.80 15.11
N THR A 164 8.05 16.95 14.09
CA THR A 164 6.86 16.12 13.83
C THR A 164 6.66 15.05 14.90
N ARG A 165 7.76 14.46 15.42
CA ARG A 165 7.71 13.56 16.57
C ARG A 165 7.19 14.24 17.83
N LEU A 166 7.75 15.38 18.21
CA LEU A 166 7.29 16.15 19.38
C LEU A 166 5.82 16.57 19.23
N HIS A 167 5.38 16.93 18.02
CA HIS A 167 3.98 17.27 17.75
C HIS A 167 3.05 16.06 17.94
N ALA A 168 3.42 14.90 17.41
CA ALA A 168 2.65 13.67 17.58
C ALA A 168 2.58 13.23 19.05
N GLU A 169 3.70 13.31 19.78
CA GLU A 169 3.77 13.04 21.22
C GLU A 169 2.85 13.99 22.02
N ALA A 170 2.85 15.28 21.69
CA ALA A 170 1.99 16.27 22.34
C ALA A 170 0.49 16.04 22.05
N LEU A 171 0.12 15.72 20.80
CA LEU A 171 -1.26 15.39 20.45
C LEU A 171 -1.75 14.10 21.12
N ARG A 172 -0.88 13.09 21.21
CA ARG A 172 -1.19 11.84 21.92
C ARG A 172 -1.39 12.09 23.42
N ALA A 173 -0.52 12.89 24.04
CA ALA A 173 -0.67 13.28 25.44
C ALA A 173 -1.96 14.08 25.69
N LEU A 174 -2.31 14.97 24.76
CA LEU A 174 -3.59 15.69 24.78
C LEU A 174 -4.77 14.71 24.72
N TYR A 175 -4.77 13.76 23.78
CA TYR A 175 -5.84 12.78 23.61
C TYR A 175 -6.04 11.93 24.86
N GLU A 176 -4.98 11.34 25.42
CA GLU A 176 -5.07 10.52 26.64
C GLU A 176 -5.56 11.34 27.84
N SER A 177 -5.07 12.57 27.99
CA SER A 177 -5.49 13.45 29.07
C SER A 177 -6.95 13.91 28.91
N ALA A 178 -7.36 14.26 27.69
CA ALA A 178 -8.74 14.64 27.38
C ALA A 178 -9.68 13.46 27.66
N LYS A 179 -9.38 12.27 27.14
CA LYS A 179 -10.14 11.04 27.37
C LYS A 179 -10.34 10.75 28.85
N LYS A 180 -9.29 10.90 29.67
CA LYS A 180 -9.36 10.71 31.12
C LYS A 180 -10.26 11.74 31.81
N LEU A 181 -10.13 13.02 31.45
CA LEU A 181 -10.89 14.11 32.06
C LEU A 181 -12.36 14.13 31.61
N THR A 182 -12.65 13.69 30.38
CA THR A 182 -14.01 13.64 29.82
C THR A 182 -14.72 12.32 30.10
N ALA A 183 -14.07 11.35 30.75
CA ALA A 183 -14.64 10.03 31.01
C ALA A 183 -16.00 10.09 31.73
N GLY A 184 -16.14 10.97 32.73
CA GLY A 184 -17.41 11.17 33.44
C GLY A 184 -18.51 11.76 32.55
N ALA A 185 -18.14 12.74 31.72
CA ALA A 185 -19.07 13.35 30.76
C ALA A 185 -19.47 12.36 29.65
N LEU A 186 -18.57 11.48 29.21
CA LEU A 186 -18.88 10.42 28.24
C LEU A 186 -19.86 9.41 28.82
N ALA A 187 -19.66 8.98 30.07
CA ALA A 187 -20.60 8.08 30.74
C ALA A 187 -21.99 8.73 30.89
N GLU A 188 -22.05 10.04 31.19
CA GLU A 188 -23.29 10.80 31.22
C GLU A 188 -23.96 10.85 29.83
N PHE A 189 -23.17 11.11 28.78
CA PHE A 189 -23.65 11.12 27.39
C PHE A 189 -24.24 9.75 26.99
N GLU A 190 -23.57 8.65 27.30
CA GLU A 190 -24.05 7.29 27.00
C GLU A 190 -25.38 7.00 27.71
N VAL A 191 -25.50 7.35 29.00
CA VAL A 191 -26.74 7.16 29.77
C VAL A 191 -27.89 8.00 29.20
N LEU A 192 -27.64 9.25 28.82
CA LEU A 192 -28.65 10.12 28.21
C LEU A 192 -29.05 9.63 26.81
N SER A 193 -28.09 9.19 26.01
CA SER A 193 -28.32 8.61 24.69
C SER A 193 -29.13 7.31 24.76
N ASP A 194 -28.91 6.47 25.78
CA ASP A 194 -29.68 5.25 25.96
C ASP A 194 -31.14 5.51 26.38
N LYS A 195 -31.42 6.64 27.03
CA LYS A 195 -32.79 7.08 27.33
C LYS A 195 -33.57 7.56 26.10
N LEU A 196 -32.89 8.01 25.04
CA LEU A 196 -33.55 8.44 23.81
C LEU A 196 -34.18 7.29 23.02
N LYS A 197 -33.52 6.13 22.95
CA LYS A 197 -34.01 4.95 22.20
C LYS A 197 -35.44 4.54 22.57
N PRO A 198 -35.78 4.28 23.86
CA PRO A 198 -37.14 3.88 24.23
C PRO A 198 -38.16 5.00 24.02
N LEU A 199 -37.77 6.28 24.11
CA LEU A 199 -38.64 7.42 23.83
C LEU A 199 -38.95 7.53 22.34
N GLN A 200 -37.95 7.30 21.48
CA GLN A 200 -38.12 7.29 20.04
C GLN A 200 -39.01 6.12 19.59
N ASP A 201 -38.85 4.94 20.22
CA ASP A 201 -39.71 3.78 20.00
C ASP A 201 -41.14 4.00 20.51
N ARG A 202 -41.33 4.75 21.60
CA ARG A 202 -42.65 5.11 22.12
C ARG A 202 -43.34 6.13 21.23
N LEU A 203 -42.60 7.13 20.76
CA LEU A 203 -43.06 8.15 19.82
C LEU A 203 -43.49 7.53 18.49
N SER A 204 -42.69 6.62 17.93
CA SER A 204 -43.02 5.95 16.66
C SER A 204 -44.29 5.12 16.78
N ARG A 205 -44.43 4.34 17.87
CA ARG A 205 -45.63 3.55 18.14
C ARG A 205 -46.87 4.43 18.33
N ALA A 206 -46.76 5.53 19.08
CA ALA A 206 -47.87 6.46 19.29
C ALA A 206 -48.29 7.15 17.98
N THR A 207 -47.33 7.55 17.14
CA THR A 207 -47.59 8.17 15.83
C THR A 207 -48.30 7.20 14.89
N THR A 208 -47.87 5.94 14.84
CA THR A 208 -48.54 4.89 14.06
C THR A 208 -49.95 4.61 14.57
N ALA A 209 -50.15 4.59 15.89
CA ALA A 209 -51.47 4.39 16.49
C ALA A 209 -52.45 5.53 16.14
N VAL A 210 -51.99 6.79 16.13
CA VAL A 210 -52.78 7.93 15.65
C VAL A 210 -53.14 7.78 14.16
N ALA A 211 -52.18 7.38 13.33
CA ALA A 211 -52.44 7.19 11.90
C ALA A 211 -53.46 6.07 11.64
N ASN A 212 -53.39 4.97 12.39
CA ASN A 212 -54.33 3.86 12.28
C ASN A 212 -55.75 4.26 12.71
N LEU A 213 -55.90 4.99 13.82
CA LEU A 213 -57.19 5.52 14.28
C LEU A 213 -57.79 6.51 13.27
N ALA A 214 -56.97 7.36 12.65
CA ALA A 214 -57.44 8.32 11.65
C ALA A 214 -57.85 7.67 10.31
N ALA A 215 -57.33 6.49 10.00
CA ALA A 215 -57.62 5.77 8.76
C ALA A 215 -58.83 4.82 8.87
N GLU A 216 -59.21 4.43 10.08
CA GLU A 216 -60.30 3.48 10.34
C GLU A 216 -61.67 4.16 10.20
N LYS A 217 -62.61 3.49 9.51
CA LYS A 217 -63.94 4.05 9.21
C LYS A 217 -65.07 3.30 9.95
N ASP A 218 -64.78 2.12 10.48
CA ASP A 218 -65.72 1.32 11.26
C ASP A 218 -65.63 1.72 12.74
N GLN A 219 -66.76 2.18 13.31
CA GLN A 219 -66.84 2.62 14.70
C GLN A 219 -66.46 1.51 15.69
N THR A 220 -66.82 0.26 15.41
CA THR A 220 -66.50 -0.86 16.32
C THR A 220 -65.00 -1.17 16.34
N GLN A 221 -64.32 -1.00 15.21
CA GLN A 221 -62.86 -1.13 15.11
C GLN A 221 -62.15 0.08 15.74
N CYS A 222 -62.70 1.29 15.60
CA CYS A 222 -62.22 2.47 16.31
C CYS A 222 -62.23 2.25 17.84
N ASP A 223 -63.33 1.78 18.40
CA ASP A 223 -63.46 1.54 19.85
C ASP A 223 -62.43 0.48 20.35
N VAL A 224 -62.16 -0.56 19.56
CA VAL A 224 -61.13 -1.58 19.87
C VAL A 224 -59.72 -0.99 19.81
N LEU A 225 -59.44 -0.14 18.80
CA LEU A 225 -58.14 0.52 18.67
C LEU A 225 -57.90 1.54 19.78
N GLU A 226 -58.94 2.25 20.24
CA GLU A 226 -58.87 3.17 21.38
C GLU A 226 -58.60 2.45 22.71
N GLU A 227 -59.28 1.33 22.98
CA GLU A 227 -58.99 0.50 24.16
C GLU A 227 -57.57 -0.07 24.11
N ARG A 228 -57.11 -0.54 22.94
CA ARG A 228 -55.73 -1.02 22.76
C ARG A 228 -54.71 0.10 22.95
N ALA A 229 -54.99 1.31 22.48
CA ALA A 229 -54.14 2.48 22.71
C ALA A 229 -54.09 2.85 24.20
N LYS A 230 -55.22 2.79 24.90
CA LYS A 230 -55.32 3.01 26.34
C LYS A 230 -54.53 1.98 27.14
N GLU A 231 -54.57 0.71 26.76
CA GLU A 231 -53.74 -0.34 27.37
C GLU A 231 -52.24 -0.12 27.13
N GLN A 232 -51.85 0.29 25.92
CA GLN A 232 -50.43 0.44 25.55
C GLN A 232 -49.78 1.72 26.07
N PHE A 233 -50.51 2.83 26.09
CA PHE A 233 -49.96 4.15 26.43
C PHE A 233 -50.50 4.71 27.74
N GLY A 234 -51.49 4.06 28.36
CA GLY A 234 -52.15 4.49 29.60
C GLY A 234 -53.19 5.59 29.41
N THR A 235 -53.43 6.05 28.18
CA THR A 235 -54.38 7.12 27.83
C THR A 235 -54.89 6.93 26.39
N VAL A 236 -56.09 7.45 26.11
CA VAL A 236 -56.67 7.53 24.76
C VAL A 236 -56.16 8.77 24.01
N ASP A 237 -55.68 9.80 24.74
CA ASP A 237 -55.10 11.00 24.13
C ASP A 237 -53.65 10.75 23.67
N LEU A 238 -53.54 10.16 22.48
CA LEU A 238 -52.27 9.86 21.86
C LEU A 238 -51.49 11.11 21.40
N GLN A 239 -52.16 12.24 21.17
CA GLN A 239 -51.50 13.51 20.86
C GLN A 239 -50.75 14.05 22.08
N GLN A 240 -51.33 13.88 23.27
CA GLN A 240 -50.63 14.18 24.53
C GLN A 240 -49.40 13.28 24.74
N VAL A 241 -49.46 12.00 24.36
CA VAL A 241 -48.31 11.08 24.44
C VAL A 241 -47.21 11.48 23.46
N ILE A 242 -47.56 11.83 22.22
CA ILE A 242 -46.62 12.29 21.18
C ILE A 242 -45.92 13.57 21.63
N SER A 243 -46.69 14.58 22.07
CA SER A 243 -46.14 15.86 22.52
C SER A 243 -45.26 15.72 23.77
N GLY A 244 -45.66 14.87 24.72
CA GLY A 244 -44.84 14.52 25.89
C GLY A 244 -43.52 13.87 25.51
N CYS A 245 -43.54 12.85 24.63
CA CYS A 245 -42.33 12.19 24.15
C CYS A 245 -41.41 13.16 23.40
N GLN A 246 -41.96 14.03 22.55
CA GLN A 246 -41.19 15.05 21.83
C GLN A 246 -40.57 16.09 22.78
N ALA A 247 -41.28 16.50 23.82
CA ALA A 247 -40.77 17.43 24.82
C ALA A 247 -39.62 16.81 25.64
N GLU A 248 -39.77 15.55 26.07
CA GLU A 248 -38.71 14.82 26.77
C GLU A 248 -37.49 14.56 25.87
N MET A 249 -37.70 14.17 24.62
CA MET A 249 -36.61 14.01 23.65
C MET A 249 -35.84 15.32 23.45
N ARG A 250 -36.53 16.46 23.25
CA ARG A 250 -35.87 17.77 23.15
C ARG A 250 -35.07 18.11 24.41
N SER A 251 -35.63 17.85 25.59
CA SER A 251 -34.91 18.07 26.85
C SER A 251 -33.66 17.21 26.97
N LEU A 252 -33.69 15.95 26.50
CA LEU A 252 -32.52 15.07 26.48
C LEU A 252 -31.50 15.50 25.44
N GLU A 253 -31.94 15.94 24.26
CA GLU A 253 -31.08 16.50 23.22
C GLU A 253 -30.36 17.77 23.71
N ASP A 254 -31.05 18.66 24.42
CA ASP A 254 -30.45 19.85 25.05
C ASP A 254 -29.40 19.48 26.10
N GLN A 255 -29.67 18.45 26.92
CA GLN A 255 -28.71 17.94 27.90
C GLN A 255 -27.48 17.33 27.23
N LEU A 256 -27.67 16.53 26.18
CA LEU A 256 -26.60 15.94 25.38
C LEU A 256 -25.72 17.04 24.75
N ALA A 257 -26.33 18.08 24.18
CA ALA A 257 -25.61 19.24 23.66
C ALA A 257 -24.78 19.95 24.76
N GLY A 258 -25.33 20.06 25.98
CA GLY A 258 -24.60 20.58 27.14
C GLY A 258 -23.40 19.70 27.55
N VAL A 259 -23.51 18.38 27.42
CA VAL A 259 -22.39 17.45 27.67
C VAL A 259 -21.32 17.59 26.60
N GLU A 260 -21.70 17.65 25.32
CA GLU A 260 -20.76 17.87 24.21
C GLU A 260 -20.01 19.20 24.33
N ALA A 261 -20.69 20.27 24.76
CA ALA A 261 -20.07 21.57 25.01
C ALA A 261 -18.99 21.49 26.10
N ARG A 262 -19.25 20.78 27.21
CA ARG A 262 -18.26 20.57 28.29
C ARG A 262 -17.05 19.75 27.82
N ILE A 263 -17.28 18.71 27.01
CA ILE A 263 -16.20 17.91 26.40
C ILE A 263 -15.35 18.81 25.50
N SER A 264 -15.98 19.60 24.64
CA SER A 264 -15.33 20.54 23.72
C SER A 264 -14.50 21.58 24.47
N GLU A 265 -15.04 22.18 25.53
CA GLU A 265 -14.35 23.16 26.37
C GLU A 265 -13.14 22.54 27.08
N THR A 266 -13.26 21.31 27.56
CA THR A 266 -12.16 20.57 28.19
C THR A 266 -11.01 20.38 27.19
N VAL A 267 -11.32 19.90 25.98
CA VAL A 267 -10.31 19.72 24.92
C VAL A 267 -9.67 21.04 24.52
N LEU A 268 -10.46 22.11 24.34
CA LEU A 268 -9.96 23.44 24.02
C LEU A 268 -9.02 24.00 25.10
N THR A 269 -9.38 23.83 26.37
CA THR A 269 -8.55 24.26 27.50
C THR A 269 -7.23 23.50 27.54
N MET A 270 -7.25 22.20 27.25
CA MET A 270 -6.03 21.38 27.20
C MET A 270 -5.15 21.73 26.01
N ARG A 271 -5.73 22.03 24.83
CA ARG A 271 -4.96 22.50 23.66
C ARG A 271 -4.21 23.79 23.97
N LYS A 272 -4.87 24.75 24.62
CA LYS A 272 -4.24 26.00 25.06
C LYS A 272 -3.09 25.77 26.04
N LYS A 273 -3.20 24.78 26.94
CA LYS A 273 -2.11 24.46 27.89
C LYS A 273 -0.88 23.85 27.22
N LEU A 274 -1.06 23.19 26.08
CA LEU A 274 0.02 22.55 25.32
C LEU A 274 0.50 23.39 24.13
N ASP A 275 0.04 24.64 24.01
CA ASP A 275 0.30 25.52 22.85
C ASP A 275 0.06 24.84 21.49
N LEU A 276 -0.93 23.94 21.44
CA LEU A 276 -1.30 23.24 20.21
C LEU A 276 -2.28 24.10 19.39
N PRO A 277 -2.08 24.22 18.07
CA PRO A 277 -3.00 24.97 17.22
C PRO A 277 -4.41 24.35 17.27
N VAL A 278 -5.42 25.21 17.27
CA VAL A 278 -6.81 24.80 17.09
C VAL A 278 -7.03 24.58 15.60
N VAL A 279 -7.25 23.34 15.19
CA VAL A 279 -7.63 23.05 13.80
C VAL A 279 -9.04 23.60 13.59
N GLN A 280 -9.15 24.78 12.97
CA GLN A 280 -10.44 25.27 12.50
C GLN A 280 -10.86 24.35 11.35
N LYS A 281 -12.00 23.67 11.51
CA LYS A 281 -12.60 22.88 10.42
C LYS A 281 -12.75 23.78 9.20
N LYS A 282 -12.16 23.38 8.07
CA LYS A 282 -12.49 23.98 6.77
C LYS A 282 -13.99 23.74 6.55
N THR A 283 -14.78 24.79 6.68
CA THR A 283 -16.19 24.84 6.27
C THR A 283 -16.33 24.60 4.79
#